data_AF-A0A7W9DYA1-F1
#
_entry.id   AF-A0A7W9DYA1-F1
#
_cell.length_a   1.000
_cell.length_b   1.000
_cell.length_c   1.000
_cell.angle_alpha   90.00
_cell.angle_beta   90.00
_cell.angle_gamma   90.00
#
_symmetry.space_group_name_H-M   'P 1'
#
loop_
_entity.id
_entity.type
_entity.pdbx_description
1 polymer ?
#
loop_
_entity_poly.entity_id
_entity_poly.type
_entity_poly.pdbx_seq_one_letter_code
_entity_poly.pdbx_strand_id
1 'polypeptide(L)' 'MPEKRIALVWFKTNLRLRDNECLFNAVAENDVVIPFYCLDDYLFQTTKPGLA' A
#
# COMPACT_ATOMS: atom_id res chain seq x y z
N MET A 1 22.64 -3.87 -20.26
CA MET A 1 22.04 -3.08 -19.16
C MET A 1 21.62 -4.09 -18.10
N PRO A 2 21.95 -3.91 -16.81
CA PRO A 2 21.43 -4.81 -15.78
C PRO A 2 19.90 -4.74 -15.75
N GLU A 3 19.24 -5.87 -15.49
CA GLU A 3 17.79 -5.88 -15.28
C GLU A 3 17.43 -5.12 -14.01
N LYS A 4 16.41 -4.26 -14.10
CA LYS A 4 15.89 -3.52 -12.94
C LYS A 4 14.95 -4.40 -12.13
N ARG A 5 15.13 -4.40 -10.81
CA ARG A 5 14.17 -4.98 -9.86
C ARG A 5 13.07 -3.97 -9.56
N ILE A 6 11.82 -4.38 -9.72
CA ILE A 6 10.64 -3.55 -9.47
C ILE A 6 9.84 -4.18 -8.33
N ALA A 7 9.65 -3.44 -7.25
CA ALA A 7 8.76 -3.83 -6.16
C ALA A 7 7.40 -3.14 -6.27
N LEU A 8 6.34 -3.91 -6.00
CA LEU A 8 4.99 -3.39 -5.83
C LEU A 8 4.67 -3.36 -4.34
N VAL A 9 4.29 -2.19 -3.82
CA VAL A 9 3.94 -2.03 -2.39
C VAL A 9 2.44 -1.76 -2.28
N TRP A 10 1.70 -2.75 -1.80
CA TRP A 10 0.25 -2.65 -1.62
C TRP A 10 -0.11 -2.14 -0.22
N PHE A 11 -0.68 -0.95 -0.17
CA PHE A 11 -1.30 -0.43 1.05
C PHE A 11 -2.68 -1.05 1.23
N LYS A 12 -2.98 -1.59 2.42
CA LYS A 12 -4.30 -2.16 2.76
C LYS A 12 -5.01 -1.36 3.85
N THR A 13 -4.34 -1.20 4.98
CA THR A 13 -4.77 -0.36 6.09
C THR A 13 -3.59 0.51 6.52
N ASN A 14 -3.85 1.66 7.14
CA ASN A 14 -2.83 2.61 7.59
C ASN A 14 -1.96 3.17 6.45
N LEU A 15 -2.53 4.12 5.70
CA LEU A 15 -1.91 4.86 4.60
C LEU A 15 -0.79 5.80 5.09
N ARG A 16 0.31 5.24 5.60
CA ARG A 16 1.43 5.98 6.18
C ARG A 16 2.77 5.56 5.58
N LEU A 17 3.63 6.55 5.38
CA LEU A 17 5.02 6.34 4.94
C LEU A 17 5.98 6.11 6.11
N ARG A 18 5.78 6.85 7.21
CA ARG A 18 6.62 6.73 8.41
C ARG A 18 6.39 5.39 9.08
N ASP A 19 7.47 4.78 9.55
CA ASP A 19 7.44 3.53 10.29
C ASP A 19 6.67 2.42 9.53
N ASN A 20 7.04 2.26 8.25
CA ASN A 20 6.50 1.25 7.36
C ASN A 20 7.64 0.36 6.89
N GLU A 21 7.85 -0.74 7.60
CA GLU A 21 8.93 -1.70 7.35
C GLU A 21 8.86 -2.30 5.94
N CYS A 22 7.65 -2.59 5.44
CA CYS A 22 7.45 -3.13 4.09
C CYS A 22 7.93 -2.13 3.02
N LEU A 23 7.55 -0.85 3.15
CA LEU A 23 8.02 0.20 2.25
C LEU A 23 9.54 0.40 2.38
N PHE A 24 10.06 0.38 3.61
CA PHE A 24 11.49 0.54 3.87
C PHE A 24 12.32 -0.54 3.16
N ASN A 25 11.95 -1.82 3.32
CA ASN A 25 12.64 -2.93 2.68
C ASN A 25 12.50 -2.89 1.15
N ALA A 26 11.31 -2.55 0.63
CA ALA A 26 11.09 -2.43 -0.80
C ALA A 26 12.02 -1.39 -1.44
N VAL A 27 12.21 -0.23 -0.79
CA VAL A 27 13.12 0.84 -1.24
C VAL A 27 14.58 0.41 -1.13
N ALA A 28 14.96 -0.33 -0.09
CA ALA A 28 16.34 -0.79 0.10
C ALA A 28 16.76 -1.85 -0.93
N GLU A 29 15.83 -2.67 -1.42
CA GLU A 29 16.14 -3.86 -2.21
C GLU A 29 15.88 -3.71 -3.72
N ASN A 30 15.22 -2.65 -4.18
CA ASN A 30 14.74 -2.53 -5.56
C ASN A 30 15.12 -1.21 -6.22
N ASP A 31 15.26 -1.23 -7.55
CA ASP A 31 15.58 -0.04 -8.34
C ASP A 31 14.37 0.89 -8.50
N VAL A 32 13.17 0.31 -8.50
CA VAL A 32 11.90 1.02 -8.64
C VAL A 32 10.90 0.44 -7.65
N VAL A 33 10.17 1.32 -6.97
CA VAL A 33 9.06 0.96 -6.09
C VAL A 33 7.80 1.63 -6.59
N ILE A 34 6.74 0.84 -6.79
CA ILE A 34 5.41 1.32 -7.18
C ILE A 34 4.45 1.07 -6.02
N PRO A 35 4.19 2.08 -5.18
CA PRO A 35 3.17 1.98 -4.15
C PRO A 35 1.77 2.10 -4.77
N PHE A 36 0.84 1.27 -4.33
CA PHE A 36 -0.56 1.32 -4.78
C PHE A 36 -1.54 0.98 -3.65
N TYR A 37 -2.77 1.42 -3.82
CA TYR A 37 -3.89 1.14 -2.94
C TYR A 37 -5.09 0.75 -3.80
N CYS A 38 -5.79 -0.32 -3.44
CA CYS A 38 -7.02 -0.72 -4.11
C CYS A 38 -8.20 -0.16 -3.33
N LEU A 39 -8.91 0.79 -3.93
CA LEU A 39 -10.22 1.23 -3.45
C LEU A 39 -11.22 0.12 -3.74
N ASP A 40 -11.62 -0.62 -2.70
CA ASP A 40 -12.62 -1.68 -2.76
C ASP A 40 -14.02 -1.12 -2.53
N ASP A 41 -15.03 -1.64 -3.23
CA ASP A 41 -16.45 -1.32 -3.06
C ASP A 41 -16.92 -1.50 -1.61
N TYR A 42 -16.28 -2.40 -0.84
CA TYR A 42 -16.52 -2.56 0.59
C TYR A 42 -16.33 -1.25 1.40
N LEU A 43 -15.41 -0.38 0.98
CA LEU A 43 -15.15 0.90 1.64
C LEU A 43 -16.32 1.89 1.51
N PHE A 44 -17.18 1.69 0.53
CA PHE A 44 -18.34 2.54 0.27
C PHE A 44 -19.64 1.98 0.85
N GLN A 45 -19.58 0.84 1.57
CA GLN A 45 -20.73 0.30 2.24
C GLN A 45 -21.14 1.24 3.39
N THR A 46 -22.28 1.92 3.20
CA THR A 46 -22.87 2.74 4.25
C THR A 46 -23.29 1.86 5.42
N THR A 47 -22.56 1.94 6.53
CA THR A 47 -23.12 1.54 7.82
C THR A 47 -24.28 2.48 8.11
N LYS A 48 -25.46 1.95 8.46
CA LYS A 48 -26.55 2.80 8.94
C LYS A 48 -26.03 3.62 10.12
N PRO A 49 -25.99 4.96 10.06
CA PRO A 49 -25.57 5.74 11.20
C PRO A 49 -26.54 5.46 12.36
N GLY A 50 -26.03 4.91 13.47
CA GLY A 50 -26.81 4.72 14.70
C GLY A 50 -27.20 3.30 15.11
N LEU A 51 -26.60 2.25 14.55
CA LEU A 51 -26.69 0.88 15.09
C LEU A 51 -25.30 0.41 15.51
N ALA A 52 -24.84 0.91 16.66
CA ALA A 52 -23.75 0.36 17.45
C ALA A 52 -24.28 0.04 18.85
#